data_AF-A0A950CY30-F1
#
_entry.id   AF-A0A950CY30-F1
#
_cell.length_a   1.000
_cell.length_b   1.000
_cell.length_c   1.000
_cell.angle_alpha   90.00
_cell.angle_beta   90.00
_cell.angle_gamma   90.00
#
_symmetry.space_group_name_H-M   'P 1'
#
loop_
_entity.id
_entity.type
_entity.pdbx_description
1 polymer ?
#
loop_
_entity_poly.entity_id
_entity_poly.type
_entity_poly.pdbx_seq_one_letter_code
_entity_poly.pdbx_strand_id
1 'polypeptide(L)'
;MSGYRTVLGSRVYQFPDLKMLLAKATPLRSGDELAGIAAASAEERVAAQMALADLPLGEFLSEPLIPYESDEVTRLIFDNHDDAAFSAVSHLTVGEFRDWLLDERADGGTLGRLAPGLMPEQVAAVSKLMRLQDLVKVARKVGVVSRFRTTVGLPGRLSTRLQP
;
A
#
# COMPACT_ATOMS: atom_id res chain seq x y z
N MET A 1 6.32 -17.65 15.66
CA MET A 1 6.18 -16.44 14.83
C MET A 1 6.06 -15.27 15.78
N SER A 2 7.02 -14.33 15.76
CA SER A 2 6.90 -13.10 16.53
C SER A 2 5.95 -12.18 15.79
N GLY A 3 4.75 -11.96 16.32
CA GLY A 3 3.79 -11.00 15.76
C GLY A 3 4.36 -9.57 15.74
N TYR A 4 3.73 -8.71 14.95
CA TYR A 4 4.08 -7.30 14.84
C TYR A 4 3.72 -6.58 16.13
N ARG A 5 4.54 -5.62 16.56
CA ARG A 5 4.29 -4.91 17.83
C ARG A 5 4.74 -3.47 17.78
N THR A 6 4.08 -2.64 18.58
CA THR A 6 4.55 -1.29 18.89
C THR A 6 4.21 -0.93 20.33
N VAL A 7 4.90 0.08 20.86
CA VAL A 7 4.65 0.63 22.20
C VAL A 7 4.11 2.03 22.04
N LEU A 8 2.93 2.29 22.60
CA LEU A 8 2.30 3.61 22.62
C LEU A 8 2.02 3.99 24.07
N GLY A 9 2.78 4.98 24.58
CA GLY A 9 2.77 5.32 26.00
C GLY A 9 3.23 4.14 26.86
N SER A 10 2.38 3.69 27.78
CA SER A 10 2.64 2.53 28.66
C SER A 10 2.06 1.22 28.15
N ARG A 11 1.40 1.21 26.97
CA ARG A 11 0.71 0.03 26.44
C ARG A 11 1.48 -0.57 25.27
N VAL A 12 1.62 -1.89 25.29
CA VAL A 12 2.15 -2.67 24.17
C VAL A 12 0.99 -3.16 23.33
N TYR A 13 1.01 -2.84 22.05
CA TYR A 13 0.08 -3.36 21.05
C TYR A 13 0.76 -4.47 20.26
N GLN A 14 0.05 -5.57 20.04
CA GLN A 14 0.54 -6.71 19.28
C GLN A 14 -0.50 -7.09 18.22
N PHE A 15 -0.01 -7.40 17.02
CA PHE A 15 -0.81 -7.86 15.89
C PHE A 15 -0.28 -9.24 15.48
N PRO A 16 -1.13 -10.26 15.42
CA PRO A 16 -0.68 -11.66 15.30
C PRO A 16 -0.01 -11.96 13.95
N ASP A 17 -0.47 -11.31 12.89
CA ASP A 17 0.00 -11.51 11.52
C ASP A 17 -0.14 -10.24 10.68
N LEU A 18 0.35 -10.31 9.43
CA LEU A 18 0.38 -9.17 8.51
C LEU A 18 -1.03 -8.75 8.10
N LYS A 19 -1.96 -9.71 8.00
CA LYS A 19 -3.37 -9.45 7.67
C LYS A 19 -4.01 -8.56 8.72
N MET A 20 -3.84 -8.91 9.98
CA MET A 20 -4.38 -8.15 11.11
C MET A 20 -3.71 -6.79 11.24
N LEU A 21 -2.39 -6.70 11.04
CA LEU A 21 -1.70 -5.41 11.02
C LEU A 21 -2.29 -4.48 9.94
N LEU A 22 -2.41 -4.97 8.70
CA LEU A 22 -2.97 -4.21 7.58
C LEU A 22 -4.44 -3.84 7.78
N ALA A 23 -5.23 -4.75 8.35
CA ALA A 23 -6.64 -4.50 8.63
C ALA A 23 -6.78 -3.38 9.69
N LYS A 24 -6.09 -3.52 10.82
CA LYS A 24 -6.16 -2.58 11.95
C LYS A 24 -5.59 -1.21 11.62
N ALA A 25 -4.64 -1.11 10.69
CA ALA A 25 -4.11 0.17 10.21
C ALA A 25 -5.07 0.94 9.28
N THR A 26 -6.17 0.34 8.82
CA THR A 26 -7.12 0.97 7.90
C THR A 26 -7.94 2.06 8.62
N PRO A 27 -8.17 3.23 8.00
CA PRO A 27 -9.18 4.18 8.47
C PRO A 27 -10.54 3.48 8.65
N LEU A 28 -11.34 3.91 9.61
CA LEU A 28 -12.60 3.24 9.96
C LEU A 28 -13.53 3.12 8.74
N ARG A 29 -13.96 1.89 8.44
CA ARG A 29 -14.88 1.54 7.35
C ARG A 29 -15.90 0.52 7.85
N SER A 30 -17.17 0.73 7.54
CA SER A 30 -18.26 -0.15 8.00
C SER A 30 -18.13 -1.60 7.52
N GLY A 31 -17.52 -1.83 6.35
CA GLY A 31 -17.24 -3.18 5.85
C GLY A 31 -16.22 -3.94 6.72
N ASP A 32 -15.16 -3.26 7.16
CA ASP A 32 -14.12 -3.85 8.02
C ASP A 32 -14.67 -4.10 9.44
N GLU A 33 -15.58 -3.25 9.91
CA GLU A 33 -16.31 -3.47 11.17
C GLU A 33 -17.22 -4.69 11.07
N LEU A 34 -18.00 -4.81 9.99
CA LEU A 34 -18.88 -5.96 9.75
C LEU A 34 -18.09 -7.27 9.64
N ALA A 35 -16.91 -7.23 9.02
CA ALA A 35 -16.01 -8.38 8.92
C ALA A 35 -15.24 -8.68 10.23
N GLY A 36 -15.37 -7.84 11.26
CA GLY A 36 -14.71 -8.03 12.56
C GLY A 36 -13.20 -7.77 12.57
N ILE A 37 -12.67 -7.10 11.53
CA ILE A 37 -11.23 -6.87 11.35
C ILE A 37 -10.80 -5.42 11.63
N ALA A 38 -11.75 -4.49 11.71
CA ALA A 38 -11.47 -3.09 12.05
C ALA A 38 -10.83 -2.94 13.44
N ALA A 39 -10.02 -1.89 13.62
CA ALA A 39 -9.47 -1.55 14.93
C ALA A 39 -10.58 -1.22 15.93
N ALA A 40 -10.45 -1.74 17.16
CA ALA A 40 -11.40 -1.55 18.26
C ALA A 40 -11.41 -0.11 18.78
N SER A 41 -10.35 0.66 18.52
CA SER A 41 -10.29 2.08 18.86
C SER A 41 -9.40 2.87 17.90
N ALA A 42 -9.53 4.19 17.93
CA ALA A 42 -8.62 5.08 17.21
C ALA A 42 -7.16 4.92 17.67
N GLU A 43 -6.95 4.65 18.96
CA GLU A 43 -5.62 4.40 19.53
C GLU A 43 -5.00 3.11 18.98
N GLU A 44 -5.76 2.01 18.92
CA GLU A 44 -5.28 0.75 18.31
C GLU A 44 -4.96 0.94 16.82
N ARG A 45 -5.77 1.71 16.09
CA ARG A 45 -5.47 2.04 14.69
C ARG A 45 -4.17 2.81 14.54
N VAL A 46 -3.93 3.81 15.38
CA VAL A 46 -2.66 4.56 15.36
C VAL A 46 -1.49 3.66 15.71
N ALA A 47 -1.63 2.78 16.70
CA ALA A 47 -0.62 1.78 17.01
C ALA A 47 -0.34 0.83 15.83
N ALA A 48 -1.38 0.39 15.12
CA ALA A 48 -1.23 -0.42 13.91
C ALA A 48 -0.51 0.35 12.79
N GLN A 49 -0.84 1.63 12.58
CA GLN A 49 -0.15 2.48 11.61
C GLN A 49 1.32 2.70 11.97
N MET A 50 1.66 2.85 13.25
CA MET A 50 3.05 2.95 13.71
C MET A 50 3.80 1.64 13.44
N ALA A 51 3.25 0.50 13.85
CA ALA A 51 3.87 -0.80 13.58
C ALA A 51 4.00 -1.09 12.07
N LEU A 52 3.02 -0.65 11.26
CA LEU A 52 3.07 -0.78 9.80
C LEU A 52 4.12 0.15 9.19
N ALA A 53 4.31 1.35 9.73
CA ALA A 53 5.32 2.30 9.23
C ALA A 53 6.74 1.75 9.37
N ASP A 54 7.02 1.00 10.44
CA ASP A 54 8.34 0.41 10.70
C ASP A 54 8.59 -0.91 9.92
N LEU A 55 7.59 -1.41 9.18
CA LEU A 55 7.68 -2.67 8.46
C LEU A 55 8.56 -2.54 7.20
N PRO A 56 9.58 -3.37 6.99
CA PRO A 56 10.34 -3.38 5.74
C PRO A 56 9.47 -3.74 4.54
N LEU A 57 9.67 -3.07 3.40
CA LEU A 57 8.92 -3.40 2.17
C LEU A 57 9.16 -4.84 1.69
N GLY A 58 10.35 -5.39 1.95
CA GLY A 58 10.68 -6.77 1.59
C GLY A 58 9.87 -7.83 2.33
N GLU A 59 9.23 -7.50 3.46
CA GLU A 59 8.41 -8.47 4.21
C GLU A 59 7.24 -8.99 3.37
N PHE A 60 6.62 -8.14 2.56
CA PHE A 60 5.47 -8.50 1.71
C PHE A 60 5.82 -9.53 0.61
N LEU A 61 7.10 -9.65 0.27
CA LEU A 61 7.60 -10.68 -0.66
C LEU A 61 7.88 -12.01 0.05
N SER A 62 8.12 -11.97 1.35
CA SER A 62 8.46 -13.15 2.15
C SER A 62 7.22 -13.78 2.80
N GLU A 63 6.23 -12.96 3.15
CA GLU A 63 4.98 -13.36 3.82
C GLU A 63 3.77 -12.96 2.96
N PRO A 64 3.38 -13.78 1.97
CA PRO A 64 2.21 -13.50 1.15
C PRO A 64 0.92 -13.53 2.00
N LEU A 65 0.05 -12.54 1.84
CA LEU A 65 -1.22 -12.51 2.58
C LEU A 65 -2.08 -13.74 2.26
N ILE A 66 -2.15 -14.13 1.00
CA ILE A 66 -2.84 -15.35 0.59
C ILE A 66 -1.76 -16.31 0.07
N PRO A 67 -1.69 -17.57 0.51
CA PRO A 67 -0.63 -18.47 0.07
C PRO A 67 -0.61 -18.63 -1.45
N TYR A 68 0.59 -18.52 -2.03
CA TYR A 68 0.85 -18.59 -3.47
C TYR A 68 0.23 -19.85 -4.12
N GLU A 69 0.33 -20.99 -3.46
CA GLU A 69 -0.17 -22.27 -3.96
C GLU A 69 -1.70 -22.31 -4.02
N SER A 70 -2.37 -21.50 -3.20
CA SER A 70 -3.82 -21.53 -3.02
C SER A 70 -4.59 -20.49 -3.84
N ASP A 71 -3.90 -19.50 -4.44
CA ASP A 71 -4.56 -18.35 -5.08
C ASP A 71 -3.88 -17.92 -6.38
N GLU A 72 -4.65 -17.91 -7.47
CA GLU A 72 -4.13 -17.57 -8.80
C GLU A 72 -3.76 -16.10 -8.96
N VAL A 73 -4.43 -15.20 -8.24
CA VAL A 73 -4.16 -13.76 -8.30
C VAL A 73 -2.82 -13.47 -7.63
N THR A 74 -2.56 -14.07 -6.47
CA THR A 74 -1.27 -14.04 -5.79
C THR A 74 -0.19 -14.56 -6.71
N ARG A 75 -0.39 -15.71 -7.38
CA ARG A 75 0.61 -16.20 -8.35
C ARG A 75 0.91 -15.19 -9.43
N LEU A 76 -0.13 -14.62 -10.05
CA LEU A 76 0.03 -13.62 -11.10
C LEU A 76 0.79 -12.37 -10.60
N ILE A 77 0.55 -11.93 -9.36
CA ILE A 77 1.25 -10.79 -8.77
C ILE A 77 2.74 -11.13 -8.59
N PHE A 78 3.05 -12.26 -7.95
CA PHE A 78 4.42 -12.67 -7.69
C PHE A 78 5.19 -12.98 -8.99
N ASP A 79 4.58 -13.66 -9.95
CA ASP A 79 5.20 -14.03 -11.24
C ASP A 79 5.52 -12.81 -12.12
N ASN A 80 4.81 -11.69 -11.91
CA ASN A 80 5.05 -10.43 -12.64
C ASN A 80 5.93 -9.44 -11.86
N HIS A 81 6.37 -9.78 -10.65
CA HIS A 81 7.22 -8.89 -9.85
C HIS A 81 8.60 -8.75 -10.48
N ASP A 82 9.07 -7.50 -10.62
CA ASP A 82 10.41 -7.18 -11.11
C ASP A 82 11.33 -6.77 -9.95
N ASP A 83 12.19 -7.69 -9.52
CA ASP A 83 13.19 -7.48 -8.46
C ASP A 83 14.15 -6.31 -8.77
N ALA A 84 14.52 -6.14 -10.05
CA ALA A 84 15.43 -5.09 -10.46
C ALA A 84 14.77 -3.71 -10.35
N ALA A 85 13.49 -3.60 -10.72
CA ALA A 85 12.70 -2.40 -10.49
C ALA A 85 12.52 -2.11 -8.99
N PHE A 86 12.26 -3.15 -8.18
CA PHE A 86 12.06 -3.01 -6.73
C PHE A 86 13.32 -2.55 -5.98
N SER A 87 14.51 -2.89 -6.50
CA SER A 87 15.80 -2.58 -5.85
C SER A 87 15.98 -1.11 -5.45
N ALA A 88 15.34 -0.18 -6.16
CA ALA A 88 15.39 1.25 -5.86
C ALA A 88 14.81 1.62 -4.49
N VAL A 89 13.87 0.82 -3.96
CA VAL A 89 13.16 1.07 -2.70
C VAL A 89 13.23 -0.11 -1.73
N SER A 90 13.88 -1.21 -2.09
CA SER A 90 13.87 -2.45 -1.30
C SER A 90 14.42 -2.34 0.13
N HIS A 91 15.26 -1.33 0.37
CA HIS A 91 15.86 -1.03 1.66
C HIS A 91 14.95 -0.21 2.59
N LEU A 92 13.81 0.29 2.09
CA LEU A 92 12.91 1.17 2.83
C LEU A 92 11.90 0.38 3.66
N THR A 93 11.46 1.00 4.75
CA THR A 93 10.21 0.65 5.43
C THR A 93 8.99 1.24 4.71
N VAL A 94 7.78 0.81 5.07
CA VAL A 94 6.54 1.40 4.52
C VAL A 94 6.45 2.90 4.82
N GLY A 95 6.88 3.31 6.02
CA GLY A 95 6.92 4.72 6.42
C GLY A 95 7.91 5.54 5.58
N GLU A 96 9.11 5.02 5.39
CA GLU A 96 10.13 5.66 4.54
C GLU A 96 9.69 5.69 3.07
N PHE A 97 8.98 4.66 2.60
CA PHE A 97 8.42 4.63 1.26
C PHE A 97 7.32 5.69 1.06
N ARG A 98 6.48 5.94 2.07
CA ARG A 98 5.52 7.06 2.04
C ARG A 98 6.27 8.38 1.83
N ASP A 99 7.33 8.61 2.58
CA ASP A 99 8.09 9.86 2.52
C ASP A 99 8.82 9.99 1.16
N TRP A 100 9.39 8.89 0.66
CA TRP A 100 9.98 8.82 -0.67
C TRP A 100 8.97 9.16 -1.79
N LEU A 101 7.74 8.62 -1.72
CA LEU A 101 6.67 8.94 -2.68
C LEU A 101 6.27 10.42 -2.64
N LEU A 102 6.39 11.09 -1.47
CA LEU A 102 6.07 12.51 -1.31
C LEU A 102 7.17 13.43 -1.80
N ASP A 103 8.42 12.96 -1.85
CA ASP A 103 9.61 13.68 -2.34
C ASP A 103 9.52 14.02 -3.84
N GLU A 104 10.16 15.10 -4.26
CA GLU A 104 10.13 15.57 -5.65
C GLU A 104 10.88 14.65 -6.62
N ARG A 105 11.83 13.85 -6.12
CA ARG A 105 12.60 12.88 -6.90
C ARG A 105 11.74 11.70 -7.39
N ALA A 106 10.64 11.40 -6.71
CA ALA A 106 9.68 10.38 -7.12
C ALA A 106 8.74 10.92 -8.23
N ASP A 107 9.31 11.32 -9.37
CA ASP A 107 8.57 11.83 -10.52
C ASP A 107 7.87 10.71 -11.32
N GLY A 108 7.02 11.08 -12.29
CA GLY A 108 6.22 10.12 -13.05
C GLY A 108 7.06 9.09 -13.83
N GLY A 109 8.23 9.48 -14.33
CA GLY A 109 9.13 8.57 -15.03
C GLY A 109 9.78 7.56 -14.08
N THR A 110 10.17 8.02 -12.89
CA THR A 110 10.73 7.18 -11.82
C THR A 110 9.69 6.21 -11.28
N LEU A 111 8.48 6.69 -11.00
CA LEU A 111 7.35 5.86 -10.57
C LEU A 111 6.95 4.82 -11.63
N GLY A 112 6.98 5.20 -12.91
CA GLY A 112 6.72 4.28 -14.01
C GLY A 112 7.74 3.13 -14.10
N ARG A 113 9.02 3.41 -13.83
CA ARG A 113 10.07 2.37 -13.76
C ARG A 113 9.98 1.51 -12.50
N LEU A 114 9.53 2.08 -11.39
CA LEU A 114 9.36 1.36 -10.13
C LEU A 114 8.13 0.45 -10.12
N ALA A 115 7.06 0.83 -10.83
CA ALA A 115 5.75 0.17 -10.74
C ALA A 115 5.77 -1.37 -10.91
N PRO A 116 6.54 -1.98 -11.83
CA PRO A 116 6.62 -3.44 -11.96
C PRO A 116 7.24 -4.15 -10.73
N GLY A 117 8.03 -3.43 -9.94
CA GLY A 117 8.64 -3.93 -8.71
C GLY A 117 7.81 -3.67 -7.45
N LEU A 118 6.55 -3.27 -7.56
CA LEU A 118 5.68 -3.05 -6.40
C LEU A 118 4.59 -4.10 -6.32
N MET A 119 4.43 -4.68 -5.14
CA MET A 119 3.31 -5.55 -4.79
C MET A 119 2.08 -4.71 -4.43
N PRO A 120 0.85 -5.13 -4.79
CA PRO A 120 -0.38 -4.45 -4.39
C PRO A 120 -0.47 -4.23 -2.87
N GLU A 121 0.06 -5.14 -2.06
CA GLU A 121 0.02 -5.06 -0.60
C GLU A 121 1.00 -4.02 -0.04
N GLN A 122 2.14 -3.78 -0.69
CA GLN A 122 3.03 -2.66 -0.36
C GLN A 122 2.33 -1.33 -0.67
N VAL A 123 1.65 -1.23 -1.81
CA VAL A 123 0.89 -0.04 -2.22
C VAL A 123 -0.31 0.19 -1.28
N ALA A 124 -1.00 -0.89 -0.88
CA ALA A 124 -2.07 -0.82 0.11
C ALA A 124 -1.53 -0.35 1.47
N ALA A 125 -0.41 -0.91 1.93
CA ALA A 125 0.22 -0.56 3.20
C ALA A 125 0.57 0.93 3.26
N VAL A 126 1.25 1.45 2.24
CA VAL A 126 1.64 2.87 2.22
C VAL A 126 0.43 3.80 2.16
N SER A 127 -0.63 3.42 1.43
CA SER A 127 -1.86 4.22 1.36
C SER A 127 -2.57 4.36 2.72
N LYS A 128 -2.46 3.35 3.59
CA LYS A 128 -3.04 3.37 4.95
C LYS A 128 -2.34 4.38 5.88
N LEU A 129 -1.12 4.79 5.55
CA LEU A 129 -0.34 5.80 6.29
C LEU A 129 -0.52 7.22 5.74
N MET A 130 -1.21 7.37 4.60
CA MET A 130 -1.36 8.66 3.92
C MET A 130 -2.63 9.39 4.32
N ARG A 131 -2.52 10.71 4.48
CA ARG A 131 -3.68 11.60 4.56
C ARG A 131 -4.24 11.85 3.16
N LEU A 132 -5.46 12.41 3.07
CA LEU A 132 -6.09 12.72 1.78
C LEU A 132 -5.19 13.60 0.87
N GLN A 133 -4.55 14.61 1.44
CA GLN A 133 -3.64 15.49 0.69
C GLN A 133 -2.41 14.74 0.16
N ASP A 134 -1.89 13.77 0.92
CA ASP A 134 -0.74 12.96 0.53
C ASP A 134 -1.13 12.06 -0.65
N LEU A 135 -2.29 11.39 -0.55
CA LEU A 135 -2.86 10.58 -1.62
C LEU A 135 -3.04 11.39 -2.90
N VAL A 136 -3.63 12.59 -2.82
CA VAL A 136 -3.81 13.49 -3.97
C VAL A 136 -2.46 13.93 -4.55
N LYS A 137 -1.50 14.30 -3.70
CA LYS A 137 -0.17 14.76 -4.14
C LYS A 137 0.61 13.66 -4.85
N VAL A 138 0.62 12.44 -4.32
CA VAL A 138 1.30 11.28 -4.93
C VAL A 138 0.58 10.86 -6.20
N ALA A 139 -0.75 10.72 -6.18
CA ALA A 139 -1.52 10.33 -7.36
C ALA A 139 -1.34 11.30 -8.54
N ARG A 140 -1.18 12.61 -8.28
CA ARG A 140 -0.93 13.61 -9.34
C ARG A 140 0.38 13.37 -10.11
N LYS A 141 1.38 12.69 -9.51
CA LYS A 141 2.65 12.37 -10.17
C LYS A 141 2.52 11.17 -11.12
N VAL A 142 1.52 10.31 -10.89
CA VAL A 142 1.32 9.06 -11.64
C VAL A 142 0.44 9.34 -12.86
N GLY A 143 1.03 9.20 -14.05
CA GLY A 143 0.32 9.36 -15.33
C GLY A 143 0.03 8.01 -15.98
N VAL A 144 -1.23 7.58 -16.02
CA VAL A 144 -1.65 6.36 -16.74
C VAL A 144 -2.46 6.75 -17.97
N VAL A 145 -1.88 6.54 -19.15
CA VAL A 145 -2.53 6.83 -20.43
C VAL A 145 -2.86 5.53 -21.13
N SER A 146 -4.13 5.32 -21.46
CA SER A 146 -4.58 4.16 -22.23
C SER A 146 -5.31 4.60 -23.49
N ARG A 147 -5.30 3.73 -24.51
CA ARG A 147 -5.92 4.01 -25.80
C ARG A 147 -6.72 2.81 -26.31
N PHE A 148 -7.94 3.08 -26.73
CA PHE A 148 -8.74 2.20 -27.58
C PHE A 148 -9.25 3.02 -28.78
N ARG A 149 -10.54 3.34 -28.83
CA ARG A 149 -11.11 4.31 -29.81
C ARG A 149 -10.71 5.75 -29.51
N THR A 150 -10.61 6.09 -28.23
CA THR A 150 -10.12 7.38 -27.73
C THR A 150 -8.93 7.16 -26.80
N THR A 151 -8.19 8.23 -26.51
CA THR A 151 -7.08 8.22 -25.55
C THR A 151 -7.55 8.88 -24.25
N VAL A 152 -7.43 8.16 -23.13
CA VAL A 152 -7.86 8.60 -21.79
C VAL A 152 -6.62 8.72 -20.88
N GLY A 153 -6.63 9.67 -19.95
CA GLY A 153 -5.56 9.86 -18.96
C GLY A 153 -4.52 10.93 -19.29
N LEU A 154 -4.66 11.64 -20.42
CA LEU A 154 -3.78 12.76 -20.77
C LEU A 154 -3.97 13.96 -19.82
N PRO A 155 -2.89 14.71 -19.48
CA PRO A 155 -2.99 15.91 -18.64
C PRO A 155 -3.99 16.94 -19.17
N GLY A 156 -4.70 17.61 -18.26
CA GLY A 156 -5.69 18.63 -18.61
C GLY A 156 -6.99 18.11 -19.21
N ARG A 157 -7.25 16.79 -19.15
CA ARG A 157 -8.48 16.16 -19.65
C ARG A 157 -9.21 15.41 -18.55
N LEU A 158 -10.54 15.54 -18.53
CA LEU A 158 -11.43 14.74 -17.71
C LEU A 158 -12.41 14.01 -18.62
N SER A 159 -12.45 12.68 -18.53
CA SER A 159 -13.38 11.83 -19.27
C SER A 159 -14.51 11.38 -18.36
N THR A 160 -15.70 11.17 -18.93
CA THR A 160 -16.87 10.67 -18.20
C THR A 160 -17.44 9.44 -18.90
N ARG A 161 -18.06 8.54 -18.12
CA ARG A 161 -18.79 7.38 -18.63
C ARG A 161 -20.28 7.75 -18.73
N LEU A 162 -20.86 7.59 -19.92
CA LEU A 162 -22.31 7.66 -20.10
C LEU A 162 -22.90 6.27 -19.84
N GLN A 163 -23.56 6.09 -18.69
CA GLN A 163 -24.21 4.83 -18.29
C GLN A 163 -25.72 5.07 -18.13
N PRO A 164 -26.51 4.94 -19.22
CA PRO A 164 -27.97 5.03 -19.19
C PRO A 164 -28.61 3.82 -18.51
#